data_AF-A0A941J7J8-F1
#
_entry.id   AF-A0A941J7J8-F1
#
_cell.length_a   1.000
_cell.length_b   1.000
_cell.length_c   1.000
_cell.angle_alpha   90.00
_cell.angle_beta   90.00
_cell.angle_gamma   90.00
#
_symmetry.space_group_name_H-M   'P 1'
#
loop_
_entity.id
_entity.type
_entity.pdbx_description
1 polymer ?
#
loop_
_entity_poly.entity_id
_entity_poly.type
_entity_poly.pdbx_seq_one_letter_code
_entity_poly.pdbx_strand_id
1 'polypeptide(L)'
;MPETKHAVDSILEIIENNPGEIEIVTIGPVTNIALAILKAPETMKKVKRIYSMGTAGFGPGNTTPVAEFNVYVDAEAYSIMMKSEFLLVLLALIFA
;
A
#
# COMPACT_ATOMS: atom_id res chain seq x y z
N MET A 1 -0.86 -2.75 -24.10
CA MET A 1 -0.14 -3.95 -23.59
C MET A 1 0.47 -3.57 -22.25
N PRO A 2 0.69 -4.52 -21.32
CA PRO A 2 1.39 -4.19 -20.08
C PRO A 2 2.81 -3.70 -20.39
N GLU A 3 3.28 -2.76 -19.59
CA GLU A 3 4.67 -2.31 -19.62
C GLU A 3 5.61 -3.45 -19.19
N THR A 4 6.85 -3.44 -19.69
CA THR A 4 7.85 -4.48 -19.38
C THR A 4 8.50 -4.30 -18.01
N LYS A 5 8.52 -3.05 -17.50
CA LYS A 5 9.12 -2.71 -16.20
C LYS A 5 8.25 -3.22 -15.07
N HIS A 6 8.88 -3.86 -14.08
CA HIS A 6 8.18 -4.37 -12.90
C HIS A 6 7.56 -3.21 -12.10
N ALA A 7 6.34 -3.40 -11.59
CA ALA A 7 5.58 -2.33 -10.92
C ALA A 7 6.35 -1.68 -9.76
N VAL A 8 7.08 -2.48 -8.97
CA VAL A 8 7.92 -1.99 -7.87
C VAL A 8 8.99 -1.00 -8.36
N ASP A 9 9.64 -1.30 -9.48
CA ASP A 9 10.69 -0.42 -10.03
C ASP A 9 10.09 0.88 -10.56
N SER A 10 8.95 0.78 -11.24
CA SER A 10 8.21 1.94 -11.72
C SER A 10 7.77 2.86 -10.57
N ILE A 11 7.26 2.30 -9.47
CA ILE A 11 6.86 3.06 -8.28
C ILE A 11 8.06 3.84 -7.72
N LEU A 12 9.18 3.15 -7.51
CA LEU A 12 10.38 3.76 -6.93
C LEU A 12 10.95 4.87 -7.82
N GLU A 13 11.00 4.65 -9.13
CA GLU A 13 11.47 5.67 -10.10
C GLU A 13 10.58 6.92 -10.10
N ILE A 14 9.26 6.74 -10.08
CA ILE A 14 8.32 7.87 -10.05
C ILE A 14 8.51 8.70 -8.77
N ILE A 15 8.68 8.04 -7.62
CA ILE A 15 8.92 8.72 -6.33
C ILE A 15 10.26 9.44 -6.33
N GLU A 16 11.32 8.80 -6.82
CA GLU A 16 12.66 9.37 -6.85
C GLU A 16 12.73 10.63 -7.72
N ASN A 17 11.99 10.65 -8.83
CA ASN A 17 11.92 11.80 -9.73
C ASN A 17 11.00 12.93 -9.22
N ASN A 18 10.14 12.67 -8.23
CA ASN A 18 9.15 13.63 -7.71
C ASN A 18 9.08 13.58 -6.17
N PRO A 19 10.19 13.87 -5.46
CA PRO A 19 10.27 13.69 -4.01
C PRO A 19 9.31 14.61 -3.26
N GLY A 20 8.49 14.04 -2.38
CA GLY A 20 7.51 14.79 -1.57
C GLY A 20 6.23 15.19 -2.32
N GLU A 21 6.08 14.81 -3.59
CA GLU A 21 4.91 15.16 -4.40
C GLU A 21 3.93 14.00 -4.57
N ILE A 22 4.43 12.77 -4.59
CA ILE A 22 3.63 11.59 -4.96
C ILE A 22 2.70 11.17 -3.81
N GLU A 23 1.41 11.08 -4.11
CA GLU A 23 0.40 10.43 -3.29
C GLU A 23 0.01 9.09 -3.92
N ILE A 24 -0.03 8.02 -3.12
CA ILE A 24 -0.34 6.67 -3.58
C ILE A 24 -1.72 6.27 -3.09
N VAL A 25 -2.55 5.72 -3.98
CA VAL A 25 -3.85 5.14 -3.63
C VAL A 25 -3.82 3.64 -3.91
N THR A 26 -3.99 2.81 -2.88
CA THR A 26 -4.03 1.36 -3.02
C THR A 26 -5.46 0.85 -2.93
N ILE A 27 -5.97 0.27 -4.01
CA ILE A 27 -7.30 -0.35 -4.10
C ILE A 27 -7.26 -1.88 -4.17
N GLY A 28 -6.07 -2.45 -3.99
CA GLY A 28 -5.79 -3.89 -4.01
C GLY A 28 -4.81 -4.29 -2.89
N PRO A 29 -4.37 -5.56 -2.87
CA PRO A 29 -3.32 -6.02 -1.96
C PRO A 29 -2.05 -5.17 -2.12
N VAL A 30 -1.41 -4.85 -1.01
CA VAL A 30 -0.29 -3.90 -0.97
C VAL A 30 1.08 -4.55 -1.16
N THR A 31 1.14 -5.75 -1.74
CA THR A 31 2.37 -6.52 -1.97
C THR A 31 3.44 -5.69 -2.68
N ASN A 32 3.08 -4.97 -3.74
CA ASN A 32 4.02 -4.10 -4.46
C ASN A 32 4.56 -2.96 -3.57
N ILE A 33 3.74 -2.40 -2.69
CA ILE A 33 4.15 -1.34 -1.77
C ILE A 33 5.09 -1.90 -0.71
N ALA A 34 4.77 -3.06 -0.12
CA ALA A 34 5.64 -3.74 0.83
C ALA A 34 7.00 -4.09 0.20
N LEU A 35 7.01 -4.63 -1.02
CA LEU A 35 8.24 -4.92 -1.75
C LEU A 35 9.04 -3.63 -2.06
N ALA A 36 8.38 -2.53 -2.41
CA ALA A 36 9.05 -1.24 -2.60
C ALA A 36 9.69 -0.72 -1.30
N ILE A 37 8.99 -0.83 -0.17
CA ILE A 37 9.49 -0.48 1.16
C ILE A 37 10.73 -1.32 1.52
N LEU A 38 10.66 -2.63 1.32
CA LEU A 38 11.78 -3.53 1.60
C LEU A 38 12.98 -3.29 0.68
N LYS A 39 12.72 -2.97 -0.60
CA LYS A 39 13.77 -2.77 -1.60
C LYS A 39 14.49 -1.43 -1.45
N ALA A 40 13.75 -0.35 -1.21
CA ALA A 40 14.30 1.01 -1.15
C ALA A 40 13.55 1.87 -0.11
N PRO A 41 13.78 1.63 1.20
CA PRO A 41 13.05 2.31 2.26
C PRO A 41 13.25 3.83 2.23
N GLU A 42 14.46 4.30 1.90
CA GLU A 42 14.75 5.75 1.81
C GLU A 42 14.02 6.45 0.67
N THR A 43 13.80 5.77 -0.46
CA THR A 43 12.95 6.31 -1.54
C THR A 43 11.50 6.35 -1.10
N MET A 44 11.00 5.29 -0.46
CA MET A 44 9.61 5.26 0.03
C MET A 44 9.29 6.32 1.09
N LYS A 45 10.29 6.77 1.89
CA LYS A 45 10.13 7.91 2.81
C LYS A 45 9.81 9.24 2.11
N LYS A 46 10.09 9.35 0.81
CA LYS A 46 9.80 10.55 0.00
C LYS A 46 8.35 10.59 -0.49
N VAL A 47 7.56 9.54 -0.24
CA VAL A 47 6.13 9.53 -0.56
C VAL A 47 5.42 10.54 0.32
N LYS A 48 4.62 11.41 -0.29
CA LYS A 48 3.87 12.45 0.42
C LYS A 48 2.79 11.86 1.33
N ARG A 49 2.05 10.88 0.81
CA ARG A 49 0.97 10.20 1.52
C ARG A 49 0.57 8.90 0.84
N ILE A 50 0.10 7.93 1.63
CA ILE A 50 -0.57 6.73 1.11
C ILE A 50 -2.01 6.67 1.63
N TYR A 51 -2.96 6.47 0.72
CA TYR A 51 -4.35 6.15 1.03
C TYR A 51 -4.60 4.70 0.69
N SER A 52 -5.02 3.91 1.68
CA SER A 52 -5.25 2.48 1.49
C SER A 52 -6.72 2.13 1.66
N MET A 53 -7.35 1.59 0.61
CA MET A 53 -8.67 0.96 0.69
C MET A 53 -8.49 -0.46 1.23
N GLY A 54 -8.35 -0.55 2.54
CA GLY A 54 -8.11 -1.79 3.27
C GLY A 54 -8.04 -1.48 4.75
N THR A 55 -8.53 -2.38 5.59
CA THR A 55 -8.56 -2.17 7.04
C THR A 55 -8.13 -3.44 7.76
N ALA A 56 -7.24 -3.27 8.75
CA ALA A 56 -6.72 -4.35 9.58
C ALA A 56 -7.67 -4.72 10.74
N GLY A 57 -8.99 -4.60 10.54
CA GLY A 57 -10.00 -5.07 11.52
C GLY A 57 -10.81 -3.98 12.24
N PHE A 58 -11.02 -2.80 11.64
CA PHE A 58 -11.90 -1.76 12.21
C PHE A 58 -13.41 -1.98 11.93
N GLY A 59 -13.82 -3.18 11.50
CA GLY A 59 -15.20 -3.49 11.14
C GLY A 59 -15.38 -4.95 10.69
N PRO A 60 -16.60 -5.34 10.30
CA PRO A 60 -16.85 -6.67 9.72
C PRO A 60 -16.00 -6.85 8.46
N GLY A 61 -15.43 -8.05 8.31
CA GLY A 61 -14.71 -8.40 7.10
C GLY A 61 -15.65 -8.73 5.94
N ASN A 62 -15.15 -8.57 4.71
CA ASN A 62 -15.87 -8.93 3.49
C ASN A 62 -15.41 -10.28 2.90
N THR A 63 -14.30 -10.84 3.40
CA THR A 63 -13.73 -12.13 2.93
C THR A 63 -13.90 -13.22 3.98
N THR A 64 -13.61 -12.89 5.24
CA THR A 64 -14.05 -13.67 6.40
C THR A 64 -14.82 -12.75 7.34
N PRO A 65 -15.49 -13.24 8.40
CA PRO A 65 -16.18 -12.36 9.34
C PRO A 65 -15.31 -11.24 9.94
N VAL A 66 -13.98 -11.42 9.93
CA VAL A 66 -13.01 -10.49 10.54
C VAL A 66 -11.95 -9.96 9.56
N ALA A 67 -11.91 -10.42 8.31
CA ALA A 67 -10.88 -10.04 7.34
C ALA A 67 -11.44 -9.32 6.11
N GLU A 68 -10.85 -8.16 5.83
CA GLU A 68 -11.01 -7.43 4.56
C GLU A 68 -10.15 -8.08 3.46
N PHE A 69 -10.65 -8.12 2.23
CA PHE A 69 -10.07 -8.82 1.09
C PHE A 69 -8.60 -8.46 0.81
N ASN A 70 -8.28 -7.18 0.68
CA ASN A 70 -6.92 -6.77 0.35
C ASN A 70 -5.93 -7.15 1.46
N VAL A 71 -6.33 -7.06 2.72
CA VAL A 71 -5.54 -7.53 3.87
C VAL A 71 -5.48 -9.06 3.91
N TYR A 72 -6.58 -9.76 3.61
CA TYR A 72 -6.64 -11.21 3.61
C TYR A 72 -5.71 -11.84 2.58
N VAL A 73 -5.61 -11.25 1.39
CA VAL A 73 -4.76 -11.75 0.31
C VAL A 73 -3.27 -11.65 0.68
N ASP A 74 -2.86 -10.59 1.37
CA ASP A 74 -1.47 -10.42 1.79
C ASP A 74 -1.35 -9.61 3.10
N ALA A 75 -1.58 -10.30 4.22
CA ALA A 75 -1.55 -9.70 5.54
C ALA A 75 -0.12 -9.27 5.96
N GLU A 76 0.91 -9.96 5.45
CA GLU A 76 2.31 -9.65 5.74
C GLU A 76 2.70 -8.31 5.10
N ALA A 77 2.31 -8.08 3.84
CA ALA A 77 2.53 -6.81 3.17
C ALA A 77 1.87 -5.64 3.92
N TYR A 78 0.63 -5.83 4.41
CA TYR A 78 -0.01 -4.83 5.26
C TYR A 78 0.75 -4.60 6.56
N SER A 79 1.27 -5.65 7.21
CA SER A 79 2.09 -5.50 8.43
C SER A 79 3.34 -4.64 8.18
N ILE A 80 4.00 -4.82 7.03
CA ILE A 80 5.18 -4.03 6.63
C ILE A 80 4.77 -2.57 6.38
N MET A 81 3.71 -2.35 5.60
CA MET A 81 3.21 -1.01 5.29
C MET A 81 2.81 -0.24 6.56
N MET A 82 2.12 -0.90 7.49
CA MET A 82 1.67 -0.30 8.76
C MET A 82 2.81 0.08 9.72
N LYS A 83 3.97 -0.58 9.61
CA LYS A 83 5.16 -0.29 10.45
C LYS A 83 6.05 0.82 9.89
N SER A 84 5.72 1.34 8.71
CA SER A 84 6.54 2.33 8.03
C SER A 84 6.21 3.75 8.46
N GLU A 85 7.18 4.66 8.33
CA GLU A 85 7.12 6.02 8.88
C GLU A 85 6.44 7.06 7.98
N PHE A 86 5.76 6.65 6.90
CA PHE A 86 5.03 7.58 6.03
C PHE A 86 3.64 7.91 6.59
N LEU A 87 3.08 9.03 6.11
CA LEU A 87 1.71 9.42 6.45
C LEU A 87 0.71 8.48 5.76
N LEU A 88 0.14 7.56 6.55
CA LEU A 88 -0.83 6.57 6.10
C LEU A 88 -2.26 6.95 6.51
N VAL A 89 -3.17 6.92 5.54
CA VAL A 89 -4.62 7.06 5.77
C VAL A 89 -5.29 5.75 5.38
N LEU A 90 -5.90 5.08 6.35
CA LEU A 90 -6.71 3.90 6.11
C LEU A 90 -8.16 4.29 5.82
N LEU A 91 -8.66 3.84 4.67
CA LEU A 91 -10.05 3.98 4.29
C LEU A 91 -10.73 2.63 4.51
N ALA A 92 -11.52 2.56 5.59
CA ALA A 92 -12.33 1.38 5.88
C ALA A 92 -13.46 1.24 4.85
N LEU A 93 -13.91 0.00 4.62
CA LEU A 93 -15.10 -0.27 3.83
C LEU A 93 -16.32 0.34 4.54
N ILE A 94 -17.04 1.23 3.86
CA ILE A 94 -18.28 1.85 4.37
C ILE A 94 -19.53 1.09 3.90
N PHE A 95 -19.37 0.05 3.06
CA PHE A 95 -20.47 -0.78 2.60
C PHE A 95 -20.06 -2.25 2.63
N ALA A 96 -20.51 -2.97 3.65
CA ALA A 96 -20.62 -4.42 3.67
C ALA A 96 -22.02 -4.76 4.17
#